data_AF-A0A5J4NF63-F1
#
_entry.id   AF-A0A5J4NF63-F1
#
_cell.length_a   1.000
_cell.length_b   1.000
_cell.length_c   1.000
_cell.angle_alpha   90.00
_cell.angle_beta   90.00
_cell.angle_gamma   90.00
#
_symmetry.space_group_name_H-M   'P 1'
#
loop_
_entity.id
_entity.type
_entity.pdbx_description
1 polymer ?
#
loop_
_entity_poly.entity_id
_entity_poly.type
_entity_poly.pdbx_seq_one_letter_code
_entity_poly.pdbx_strand_id
1 'polypeptide(L)'
;MPLFTRSPFLVRFGQIAKNVINYQKAWSSGVFVHRDTSENNPSIPFEFTDENKKRLDAIISNYPPSHKSAAILPALDLAQRQHGWLPISAMNKVADTLGVPRMRIYEVATFYTMFRREPVGKYHIQLCTTTPCMLGGVGSDIILETIQKHLGKYPVC
;
A
#
# COMPACT_ATOMS: atom_id res chain seq x y z
N MET A 1 -55.84 41.15 26.69
CA MET A 1 -56.09 39.71 26.44
C MET A 1 -55.18 39.24 25.32
N PRO A 2 -54.62 38.03 25.43
CA PRO A 2 -53.21 37.95 25.80
C PRO A 2 -52.42 36.94 24.95
N LEU A 3 -51.16 36.81 25.31
CA LEU A 3 -50.27 35.65 25.17
C LEU A 3 -49.45 35.52 23.87
N PHE A 4 -48.13 35.73 23.96
CA PHE A 4 -47.11 34.82 24.50
C PHE A 4 -46.57 33.90 23.39
N THR A 5 -45.39 34.28 22.90
CA THR A 5 -44.27 33.36 22.65
C THR A 5 -44.64 31.97 22.15
N ARG A 6 -44.53 31.75 20.83
CA ARG A 6 -44.31 30.39 20.31
C ARG A 6 -43.06 29.83 20.98
N SER A 7 -43.27 28.79 21.76
CA SER A 7 -42.28 27.99 22.47
C SER A 7 -41.16 27.49 21.55
N PRO A 8 -39.92 27.39 22.04
CA PRO A 8 -38.80 26.79 21.32
C PRO A 8 -38.81 25.28 21.60
N PHE A 9 -39.61 24.50 20.88
CA PHE A 9 -39.65 23.06 21.17
C PHE A 9 -39.67 22.11 19.98
N LEU A 10 -39.36 22.55 18.75
CA LEU A 10 -39.25 21.63 17.61
C LEU A 10 -38.14 22.02 16.62
N VAL A 11 -36.90 22.16 17.11
CA VAL A 11 -35.70 22.10 16.24
C VAL A 11 -34.70 21.14 16.86
N ARG A 12 -34.99 19.83 16.83
CA ARG A 12 -33.99 18.80 17.17
C ARG A 12 -34.27 17.41 16.59
N PHE A 13 -34.75 17.34 15.35
CA PHE A 13 -34.91 16.07 14.63
C PHE A 13 -34.43 16.16 13.18
N GLY A 14 -33.32 16.86 12.95
CA GLY A 14 -32.78 17.10 11.61
C GLY A 14 -31.28 16.90 11.50
N GLN A 15 -30.69 15.92 12.19
CA GLN A 15 -29.22 15.71 12.13
C GLN A 15 -28.71 14.31 12.53
N ILE A 16 -29.46 13.24 12.28
CA ILE A 16 -29.01 11.85 12.58
C ILE A 16 -29.09 10.95 11.34
N ALA A 17 -28.73 11.46 10.17
CA ALA A 17 -28.70 10.64 8.95
C ALA A 17 -27.56 11.00 7.97
N LYS A 18 -26.41 11.46 8.49
CA LYS A 18 -25.20 11.70 7.67
C LYS A 18 -23.96 10.93 8.13
N ASN A 19 -24.12 9.92 8.99
CA ASN A 19 -23.04 9.04 9.41
C ASN A 19 -23.35 7.56 9.13
N VAL A 20 -23.99 7.26 8.00
CA VAL A 20 -23.69 6.00 7.32
C VAL A 20 -22.33 6.21 6.66
N ILE A 21 -21.29 6.16 7.50
CA ILE A 21 -19.92 5.99 7.08
C ILE A 21 -19.97 4.79 6.14
N ASN A 22 -19.64 5.02 4.88
CA ASN A 22 -19.38 3.97 3.91
C ASN A 22 -18.35 3.04 4.52
N TYR A 23 -18.81 2.01 5.22
CA TYR A 23 -18.07 0.79 5.51
C TYR A 23 -18.07 -0.03 4.20
N GLN A 24 -17.66 0.61 3.11
CA GLN A 24 -17.21 -0.10 1.94
C GLN A 24 -15.90 -0.73 2.36
N LYS A 25 -16.05 -1.98 2.79
CA LYS A 25 -15.03 -3.01 2.91
C LYS A 25 -14.29 -3.05 1.56
N ALA A 26 -13.37 -2.12 1.33
CA ALA A 26 -12.69 -1.90 0.07
C ALA A 26 -11.56 -2.91 -0.09
N TRP A 27 -11.93 -4.17 -0.27
CA TRP A 27 -11.01 -5.30 -0.39
C TRP A 27 -10.31 -5.37 -1.76
N SER A 28 -10.42 -4.34 -2.61
CA SER A 28 -9.85 -4.34 -3.97
C SER A 28 -9.66 -2.95 -4.58
N SER A 29 -9.26 -1.95 -3.79
CA SER A 29 -9.03 -0.59 -4.32
C SER A 29 -7.59 -0.36 -4.83
N GLY A 30 -6.85 -1.42 -5.15
CA GLY A 30 -5.55 -1.29 -5.80
C GLY A 30 -5.73 -1.05 -7.31
N VAL A 31 -5.36 0.14 -7.81
CA VAL A 31 -5.37 0.41 -9.26
C VAL A 31 -4.21 -0.36 -9.90
N PHE A 32 -4.49 -1.41 -10.69
CA PHE A 32 -3.45 -2.23 -11.35
C PHE A 32 -2.84 -1.59 -12.60
N VAL A 33 -3.44 -0.51 -13.09
CA VAL A 33 -2.92 0.27 -14.22
C VAL A 33 -2.07 1.43 -13.70
N HIS A 34 -0.93 1.68 -14.34
CA HIS A 34 -0.15 2.87 -14.05
C HIS A 34 -0.72 4.06 -14.82
N ARG A 35 -0.84 5.20 -14.15
CA ARG A 35 -1.08 6.50 -14.78
C ARG A 35 0.04 7.42 -14.33
N ASP A 36 0.63 8.11 -15.28
CA ASP A 36 1.71 9.04 -15.05
C ASP A 36 1.23 10.19 -14.13
N THR A 37 1.89 10.34 -12.99
CA THR A 37 1.66 11.44 -12.04
C THR A 37 2.94 12.23 -11.86
N SER A 38 2.88 13.48 -11.42
CA SER A 38 4.08 14.32 -11.23
C SER A 38 5.19 13.66 -10.40
N GLU A 39 4.83 12.77 -9.48
CA GLU A 39 5.76 12.06 -8.58
C GLU A 39 6.15 10.65 -9.08
N ASN A 40 5.37 10.05 -9.97
CA ASN A 40 5.59 8.69 -10.48
C ASN A 40 5.48 8.68 -12.01
N ASN A 41 6.63 8.90 -12.66
CA ASN A 41 6.79 8.93 -14.11
C ASN A 41 8.05 8.17 -14.53
N PRO A 42 8.09 7.60 -15.75
CA PRO A 42 9.28 6.90 -16.26
C PRO A 42 10.49 7.82 -16.47
N SER A 43 10.28 9.14 -16.53
CA SER A 43 11.34 10.12 -16.75
C SER A 43 12.16 10.46 -15.50
N ILE A 44 11.69 10.11 -14.30
CA ILE A 44 12.40 10.39 -13.05
C ILE A 44 13.53 9.37 -12.90
N PRO A 45 14.82 9.76 -12.86
CA PRO A 45 15.91 8.81 -12.77
C PRO A 45 15.96 8.15 -11.39
N PHE A 46 15.90 6.82 -11.35
CA PHE A 46 16.15 6.03 -10.14
C PHE A 46 17.42 5.21 -10.33
N GLU A 47 18.36 5.37 -9.39
CA GLU A 47 19.62 4.62 -9.38
C GLU A 47 19.86 3.93 -8.04
N PHE A 48 20.47 2.75 -8.10
CA PHE A 48 20.90 2.03 -6.90
C PHE A 48 22.12 2.71 -6.28
N THR A 49 22.16 2.77 -4.96
CA THR A 49 23.38 3.14 -4.22
C THR A 49 24.47 2.08 -4.46
N ASP A 50 25.73 2.46 -4.31
CA ASP A 50 26.85 1.55 -4.61
C ASP A 50 26.89 0.33 -3.69
N GLU A 51 26.42 0.46 -2.45
CA GLU A 51 26.19 -0.68 -1.55
C GLU A 51 25.14 -1.64 -2.09
N ASN A 52 24.04 -1.09 -2.61
CA ASN A 52 22.94 -1.87 -3.14
C ASN A 52 23.30 -2.56 -4.45
N LYS A 53 24.19 -1.97 -5.27
CA LYS A 53 24.77 -2.64 -6.44
C LYS A 53 25.53 -3.91 -6.04
N LYS A 54 26.41 -3.83 -5.01
CA LYS A 54 27.14 -4.99 -4.50
C LYS A 54 26.20 -6.09 -3.97
N ARG A 55 25.13 -5.70 -3.27
CA ARG A 55 24.10 -6.63 -2.80
C ARG A 55 23.35 -7.27 -3.96
N LEU A 56 23.05 -6.50 -5.00
CA LEU A 56 22.41 -7.00 -6.21
C LEU A 56 23.28 -8.05 -6.92
N ASP A 57 24.58 -7.78 -7.06
CA ASP A 57 25.54 -8.72 -7.66
C ASP A 57 25.63 -10.03 -6.86
N ALA A 58 25.64 -9.92 -5.52
CA ALA A 58 25.58 -11.09 -4.65
C ALA A 58 24.27 -11.89 -4.84
N ILE A 59 23.13 -11.22 -4.98
CA ILE A 59 21.84 -11.87 -5.25
C ILE A 59 21.87 -12.59 -6.60
N ILE A 60 22.39 -11.94 -7.64
CA ILE A 60 22.49 -12.51 -8.99
C ILE A 60 23.41 -13.73 -8.99
N SER A 61 24.50 -13.70 -8.20
CA SER A 61 25.45 -14.83 -8.09
C SER A 61 24.85 -16.12 -7.54
N ASN A 62 23.75 -16.03 -6.78
CA ASN A 62 23.06 -17.20 -6.25
C ASN A 62 22.33 -18.01 -7.33
N TYR A 63 22.07 -17.40 -8.50
CA TYR A 63 21.32 -18.02 -9.58
C TYR A 63 22.23 -18.40 -10.74
N PRO A 64 21.95 -19.52 -11.44
CA PRO A 64 22.72 -19.89 -12.61
C PRO A 64 22.56 -18.83 -13.71
N PRO A 65 23.58 -18.65 -14.58
CA PRO A 65 23.63 -17.57 -15.57
C PRO A 65 22.49 -17.65 -16.59
N SER A 66 21.91 -18.84 -16.82
CA SER A 66 20.76 -19.05 -17.69
C SER A 66 19.43 -18.56 -17.11
N HIS A 67 19.33 -18.35 -15.79
CA HIS A 67 18.08 -18.02 -15.11
C HIS A 67 18.18 -16.76 -14.23
N LYS A 68 18.75 -15.68 -14.78
CA LYS A 68 18.80 -14.37 -14.10
C LYS A 68 17.42 -13.80 -13.78
N SER A 69 16.36 -14.26 -14.46
CA SER A 69 14.98 -13.88 -14.17
C SER A 69 14.49 -14.31 -12.78
N ALA A 70 15.13 -15.31 -12.16
CA ALA A 70 14.79 -15.72 -10.80
C ALA A 70 15.13 -14.65 -9.75
N ALA A 71 16.07 -13.75 -10.05
CA ALA A 71 16.48 -12.67 -9.17
C ALA A 71 15.53 -11.45 -9.16
N ILE A 72 14.41 -11.48 -9.90
CA ILE A 72 13.48 -10.33 -9.98
C ILE A 72 12.91 -9.97 -8.61
N LEU A 73 12.44 -10.96 -7.85
CA LEU A 73 11.84 -10.75 -6.53
C LEU A 73 12.81 -10.05 -5.55
N PRO A 74 14.01 -10.60 -5.30
CA PRO A 74 14.96 -9.98 -4.37
C PRO A 74 15.50 -8.64 -4.89
N ALA A 75 15.64 -8.46 -6.21
CA ALA A 75 16.04 -7.17 -6.79
C ALA A 75 14.98 -6.08 -6.55
N LEU A 76 13.69 -6.41 -6.70
CA LEU A 76 12.59 -5.49 -6.43
C LEU A 76 12.44 -5.18 -4.94
N ASP A 77 12.61 -6.17 -4.06
CA ASP A 77 12.59 -5.93 -2.60
C ASP A 77 13.72 -4.98 -2.19
N LEU A 78 14.90 -5.14 -2.76
CA LEU A 78 16.03 -4.24 -2.51
C LEU A 78 15.75 -2.81 -3.00
N ALA A 79 15.14 -2.65 -4.18
CA ALA A 79 14.70 -1.34 -4.67
C ALA A 79 13.66 -0.70 -3.74
N GLN A 80 12.69 -1.49 -3.25
CA GLN A 80 11.68 -1.02 -2.31
C GLN A 80 12.29 -0.61 -0.97
N ARG A 81 13.30 -1.31 -0.45
CA ARG A 81 13.98 -0.93 0.80
C ARG A 81 14.75 0.38 0.68
N GLN A 82 15.32 0.67 -0.49
CA GLN A 82 16.05 1.91 -0.73
C GLN A 82 15.11 3.13 -0.76
N HIS A 83 13.94 2.98 -1.40
CA HIS A 83 13.05 4.10 -1.68
C HIS A 83 11.78 4.15 -0.79
N GLY A 84 11.48 3.07 -0.06
CA GLY A 84 10.27 2.88 0.76
C GLY A 84 9.04 2.40 -0.03
N TRP A 85 8.99 2.70 -1.32
CA TRP A 85 7.96 2.29 -2.28
C TRP A 85 8.57 2.17 -3.69
N LEU A 86 7.85 1.56 -4.63
CA LEU A 86 8.33 1.24 -5.97
C LEU A 86 7.73 2.17 -7.04
N PRO A 87 8.47 3.21 -7.47
CA PRO A 87 8.10 3.99 -8.66
C PRO A 87 8.36 3.19 -9.95
N ILE A 88 7.71 3.58 -11.04
CA ILE A 88 7.88 2.92 -12.34
C ILE A 88 9.33 2.96 -12.83
N SER A 89 10.07 4.03 -12.49
CA SER A 89 11.49 4.16 -12.81
C SER A 89 12.36 3.11 -12.13
N ALA A 90 12.05 2.74 -10.89
CA ALA A 90 12.79 1.70 -10.17
C ALA A 90 12.59 0.33 -10.82
N MET A 91 11.36 0.04 -11.25
CA MET A 91 11.03 -1.19 -11.99
C MET A 91 11.77 -1.25 -13.33
N ASN A 92 11.84 -0.13 -14.07
CA ASN A 92 12.58 -0.04 -15.32
C ASN A 92 14.08 -0.29 -15.11
N LYS A 93 14.68 0.30 -14.06
CA LYS A 93 16.10 0.10 -13.76
C LYS A 93 16.41 -1.36 -13.41
N VAL A 94 15.54 -2.03 -12.66
CA VAL A 94 15.68 -3.48 -12.37
C VAL A 94 15.60 -4.31 -13.65
N ALA A 95 14.69 -3.94 -14.57
CA ALA A 95 14.55 -4.60 -15.87
C ALA A 95 15.83 -4.52 -16.69
N ASP A 96 16.38 -3.30 -16.80
CA ASP A 96 17.58 -3.04 -17.57
C ASP A 96 18.81 -3.76 -16.95
N THR A 97 18.84 -3.92 -15.62
CA THR A 97 19.96 -4.60 -14.92
C THR A 97 19.91 -6.12 -15.09
N LEU A 98 18.72 -6.73 -15.06
CA LEU A 98 18.56 -8.17 -15.21
C LEU A 98 18.46 -8.63 -16.68
N GLY A 99 18.29 -7.69 -17.62
CA GLY A 99 18.11 -7.98 -19.04
C GLY A 99 16.76 -8.65 -19.35
N VAL A 100 15.74 -8.40 -18.53
CA VAL A 100 14.39 -8.96 -18.68
C VAL A 100 13.43 -7.90 -19.22
N PRO A 101 12.39 -8.28 -19.99
CA PRO A 101 11.41 -7.32 -20.47
C PRO A 101 10.66 -6.68 -19.29
N ARG A 102 10.48 -5.36 -19.34
CA ARG A 102 9.82 -4.54 -18.30
C ARG A 102 8.45 -5.07 -17.91
N MET A 103 7.69 -5.62 -18.86
CA MET A 103 6.36 -6.19 -18.62
C MET A 103 6.38 -7.31 -17.56
N ARG A 104 7.41 -8.17 -17.55
CA ARG A 104 7.53 -9.24 -16.56
C ARG A 104 7.71 -8.72 -15.14
N ILE A 105 8.38 -7.59 -14.99
CA ILE A 105 8.55 -6.94 -13.69
C ILE A 105 7.25 -6.29 -13.24
N TYR A 106 6.49 -5.69 -14.15
CA TYR A 106 5.17 -5.14 -13.83
C TYR A 106 4.18 -6.22 -13.40
N GLU A 107 4.19 -7.38 -14.06
CA GLU A 107 3.42 -8.55 -13.63
C GLU A 107 3.78 -8.97 -12.21
N VAL A 108 5.07 -9.13 -11.90
CA VAL A 108 5.53 -9.52 -10.56
C VAL A 108 5.18 -8.46 -9.51
N ALA A 109 5.39 -7.18 -9.80
CA ALA A 109 5.12 -6.07 -8.87
C ALA A 109 3.63 -5.89 -8.57
N THR A 110 2.74 -6.26 -9.49
CA THR A 110 1.29 -6.23 -9.28
C THR A 110 0.76 -7.52 -8.66
N PHE A 111 1.44 -8.65 -8.86
CA PHE A 111 1.04 -9.94 -8.35
C PHE A 111 1.27 -10.11 -6.84
N TYR A 112 2.43 -9.66 -6.33
CA TYR A 112 2.74 -9.78 -4.91
C TYR A 112 2.27 -8.55 -4.13
N THR A 113 1.45 -8.77 -3.10
CA THR A 113 0.88 -7.71 -2.23
C THR A 113 1.90 -6.98 -1.36
N MET A 114 3.14 -7.48 -1.26
CA MET A 114 4.22 -6.84 -0.50
C MET A 114 4.79 -5.61 -1.21
N PHE A 115 4.72 -5.57 -2.54
CA PHE A 115 5.25 -4.50 -3.36
C PHE A 115 4.31 -3.29 -3.35
N ARG A 116 4.79 -2.19 -2.78
CA ARG A 116 4.02 -0.95 -2.63
C ARG A 116 4.28 -0.05 -3.84
N ARG A 117 3.26 0.19 -4.65
CA ARG A 117 3.34 1.05 -5.85
C ARG A 117 2.94 2.50 -5.59
N GLU A 118 2.40 2.75 -4.41
CA GLU A 118 2.01 4.07 -3.93
C GLU A 118 2.87 4.42 -2.71
N PRO A 119 3.13 5.72 -2.48
CA PRO A 119 3.89 6.17 -1.32
C PRO A 119 3.11 5.82 -0.04
N VAL A 120 3.73 5.01 0.82
CA VAL A 120 3.20 4.70 2.14
C VAL A 120 3.97 5.46 3.22
N GLY A 121 3.35 5.61 4.39
CA GLY A 121 4.04 6.14 5.57
C GLY A 121 5.23 5.28 6.02
N LYS A 122 6.04 5.84 6.92
CA LYS A 122 7.23 5.17 7.48
C LYS A 122 6.93 3.81 8.10
N TYR A 123 5.76 3.69 8.74
CA TYR A 123 5.29 2.46 9.36
C TYR A 123 4.07 1.95 8.61
N HIS A 124 4.17 0.73 8.11
CA HIS A 124 3.09 0.04 7.42
C HIS A 124 2.58 -1.08 8.34
N ILE A 125 1.38 -0.90 8.91
CA ILE A 125 0.76 -1.85 9.83
C ILE A 125 -0.17 -2.76 9.02
N GLN A 126 0.13 -4.06 9.00
CA GLN A 126 -0.71 -5.09 8.40
C GLN A 126 -1.35 -5.90 9.51
N LEU A 127 -2.68 -5.91 9.58
CA LEU A 127 -3.41 -6.67 10.58
C LEU A 127 -4.03 -7.92 9.93
N CYS A 128 -3.73 -9.10 10.47
CA CYS A 128 -4.42 -10.30 10.02
C CYS A 128 -5.89 -10.27 10.45
N THR A 129 -6.79 -10.32 9.48
CA THR A 129 -8.24 -10.50 9.71
C THR A 129 -8.73 -11.85 9.16
N THR A 130 -7.85 -12.83 9.05
CA THR A 130 -8.20 -14.19 8.65
C THR A 130 -8.91 -14.92 9.79
N THR A 131 -9.62 -16.00 9.47
CA THR A 131 -10.45 -16.73 10.45
C THR A 131 -9.74 -17.13 11.75
N PRO A 132 -8.45 -17.51 11.77
CA PRO A 132 -7.77 -17.81 13.04
C PRO A 132 -7.56 -16.57 13.92
N CYS A 133 -7.24 -15.41 13.33
CA CYS A 133 -7.07 -14.15 14.08
C CYS A 133 -8.43 -13.56 14.50
N MET A 134 -9.48 -13.80 13.71
CA MET A 134 -10.83 -13.33 14.00
C MET A 134 -11.47 -14.11 15.15
N LEU A 135 -11.29 -15.43 15.19
CA LEU A 135 -11.86 -16.31 16.24
C LEU A 135 -10.96 -16.43 17.48
N GLY A 136 -9.67 -16.10 17.35
CA GLY A 136 -8.69 -16.26 18.43
C GLY A 136 -8.72 -15.15 19.48
N GLY A 137 -8.74 -15.56 20.75
CA GLY A 137 -8.39 -14.76 21.93
C GLY A 137 -9.16 -13.44 22.08
N VAL A 138 -8.58 -12.36 21.56
CA VAL A 138 -9.08 -10.98 21.66
C VAL A 138 -9.96 -10.59 20.45
N GLY A 139 -9.94 -11.37 19.37
CA GLY A 139 -10.61 -11.05 18.10
C GLY A 139 -9.90 -9.91 17.35
N SER A 140 -9.59 -10.14 16.07
CA SER A 140 -8.92 -9.14 15.21
C SER A 140 -9.66 -7.79 15.16
N ASP A 141 -10.98 -7.81 15.33
CA ASP A 141 -11.83 -6.63 15.26
C ASP A 141 -11.57 -5.66 16.43
N ILE A 142 -11.33 -6.18 17.64
CA ILE A 142 -11.02 -5.35 18.82
C ILE A 142 -9.67 -4.65 18.64
N ILE A 143 -8.69 -5.35 18.06
CA ILE A 143 -7.38 -4.78 17.78
C ILE A 143 -7.51 -3.67 16.73
N LEU A 144 -8.27 -3.92 15.66
CA LEU A 144 -8.54 -2.93 14.62
C LEU A 144 -9.21 -1.67 15.19
N GLU A 145 -10.23 -1.82 16.02
CA GLU A 145 -10.88 -0.69 16.68
C GLU A 145 -9.92 0.11 17.58
N THR A 146 -9.06 -0.59 18.32
CA THR A 146 -8.09 0.04 19.23
C THR A 146 -7.08 0.86 18.43
N ILE A 147 -6.55 0.30 17.34
CA ILE A 147 -5.64 0.98 16.41
C ILE A 147 -6.33 2.23 15.84
N GLN A 148 -7.58 2.13 15.39
CA GLN A 148 -8.32 3.27 14.86
C GLN A 148 -8.58 4.36 15.91
N LYS A 149 -8.86 3.98 17.16
CA LYS A 149 -9.05 4.93 18.28
C LYS A 149 -7.76 5.68 18.61
N HIS A 150 -6.60 5.01 18.56
CA HIS A 150 -5.31 5.62 18.90
C HIS A 150 -4.68 6.42 17.75
N LEU A 151 -4.74 5.93 16.51
CA LEU A 151 -4.07 6.54 15.36
C LEU A 151 -5.00 7.44 14.52
N GLY A 152 -6.32 7.40 14.78
CA GLY A 152 -7.31 8.15 14.02
C GLY A 152 -7.78 7.43 12.74
N LYS A 153 -8.47 8.17 11.85
CA LYS A 153 -9.13 7.65 10.65
C LYS A 153 -8.15 7.25 9.54
N TYR A 154 -7.38 6.18 9.74
CA TYR A 154 -6.66 5.52 8.67
C TYR A 154 -7.16 4.08 8.55
N PRO A 155 -7.60 3.64 7.35
CA PRO A 155 -7.88 2.23 7.15
C PRO A 155 -6.56 1.46 7.29
N VAL A 156 -6.55 0.51 8.22
CA VAL A 156 -5.51 -0.53 8.26
C VAL A 156 -5.68 -1.42 7.03
N CYS A 157 -4.57 -1.68 6.35
CA CYS A 157 -4.52 -2.53 5.17
C CYS A 157 -4.65 -4.00 5.52
#